data_AF-A0A2N5RCG6-F1
#
_entry.id   AF-A0A2N5RCG6-F1
#
_cell.length_a   1.000
_cell.length_b   1.000
_cell.length_c   1.000
_cell.angle_alpha   90.00
_cell.angle_beta   90.00
_cell.angle_gamma   90.00
#
_symmetry.space_group_name_H-M   'P 1'
#
loop_
_entity.id
_entity.type
_entity.pdbx_description
1 polymer ?
#
loop_
_entity_poly.entity_id
_entity_poly.type
_entity_poly.pdbx_seq_one_letter_code
_entity_poly.pdbx_strand_id
1 'polypeptide(L)'
;MAKVILIFAMDLSGKIASSVSGWNSPEDRKHFREVTTEIGNVVMGRITFEEIGKPLPERLNVVLTKTRKTSSNPSLVFFNGSPKDVVEFLEGRGYKEVAVIGGRTVFTQFLREKLVDEMFITIEPYVFGRGMPFFSEFDGFFTLKLLEISRLNEKGTLFLKYSVEHSHR
;
A
#
# COMPACT_ATOMS: atom_id res chain seq x y z
N MET A 1 -2.58 7.63 17.13
CA MET A 1 -2.67 7.49 15.69
C MET A 1 -2.08 6.15 15.33
N ALA A 2 -2.84 5.32 14.63
CA ALA A 2 -2.38 4.03 14.15
C ALA A 2 -1.25 4.28 13.17
N LYS A 3 -0.27 3.40 13.21
CA LYS A 3 0.90 3.47 12.35
C LYS A 3 0.49 3.15 10.91
N VAL A 4 0.81 4.04 9.97
CA VAL A 4 0.47 3.89 8.55
C VAL A 4 1.65 3.27 7.80
N ILE A 5 1.37 2.16 7.12
CA ILE A 5 2.36 1.37 6.39
C ILE A 5 1.96 1.34 4.92
N LEU A 6 2.80 1.89 4.04
CA LEU A 6 2.63 1.72 2.60
C LEU A 6 3.21 0.36 2.19
N ILE A 7 2.43 -0.50 1.56
CA ILE A 7 2.86 -1.84 1.14
C ILE A 7 2.67 -1.97 -0.36
N PHE A 8 3.75 -2.10 -1.12
CA PHE A 8 3.69 -2.13 -2.58
C PHE A 8 4.88 -2.82 -3.23
N ALA A 9 4.65 -3.33 -4.43
CA ALA A 9 5.68 -3.81 -5.34
C ALA A 9 5.92 -2.80 -6.47
N MET A 10 7.16 -2.69 -6.94
CA MET A 10 7.51 -1.88 -8.10
C MET A 10 8.68 -2.49 -8.89
N ASP A 11 8.88 -2.02 -10.10
CA ASP A 11 10.10 -2.29 -10.88
C ASP A 11 11.26 -1.37 -10.45
N LEU A 12 12.45 -1.58 -11.02
CA LEU A 12 13.63 -0.77 -10.72
C LEU A 12 13.47 0.73 -11.05
N SER A 13 12.51 1.08 -11.91
CA SER A 13 12.24 2.47 -12.29
C SER A 13 11.12 3.15 -11.50
N GLY A 14 10.61 2.51 -10.44
CA GLY A 14 9.64 3.11 -9.52
C GLY A 14 8.17 3.03 -9.97
N LYS A 15 7.84 2.10 -10.89
CA LYS A 15 6.47 1.91 -11.40
C LYS A 15 5.79 0.74 -10.69
N ILE A 16 4.60 1.00 -10.16
CA ILE A 16 3.77 0.06 -9.38
C ILE A 16 2.77 -0.74 -10.22
N ALA A 17 2.62 -0.39 -11.50
CA ALA A 17 1.78 -1.13 -12.44
C ALA A 17 2.31 -0.99 -13.87
N SER A 18 2.12 -2.03 -14.68
CA SER A 18 2.52 -2.09 -16.09
C SER A 18 1.61 -3.07 -16.84
N SER A 19 1.64 -3.03 -18.17
CA SER A 19 0.95 -4.01 -19.02
C SER A 19 1.65 -5.36 -19.08
N VAL A 20 2.84 -5.49 -18.47
CA VAL A 20 3.57 -6.77 -18.36
C VAL A 20 2.76 -7.72 -17.49
N SER A 21 2.44 -8.90 -17.98
CA SER A 21 1.68 -9.91 -17.21
C SER A 21 2.60 -10.70 -16.28
N GLY A 22 2.09 -11.07 -15.10
CA GLY A 22 2.79 -11.98 -14.18
C GLY A 22 4.14 -11.49 -13.66
N TRP A 23 4.34 -10.17 -13.57
CA TRP A 23 5.59 -9.59 -13.09
C TRP A 23 5.75 -9.68 -11.56
N ASN A 24 4.65 -9.74 -10.80
CA ASN A 24 4.69 -10.00 -9.37
C ASN A 24 5.03 -11.47 -9.10
N SER A 25 6.16 -11.70 -8.43
CA SER A 25 6.65 -13.01 -8.07
C SER A 25 5.67 -13.77 -7.15
N PRO A 26 5.67 -15.11 -7.16
CA PRO A 26 4.95 -15.90 -6.16
C PRO A 26 5.36 -15.56 -4.73
N GLU A 27 6.64 -15.28 -4.49
CA GLU A 27 7.17 -14.98 -3.17
C GLU A 27 6.70 -13.62 -2.66
N ASP A 28 6.69 -12.59 -3.51
CA ASP A 28 6.09 -11.28 -3.19
C ASP A 28 4.60 -11.42 -2.84
N ARG A 29 3.82 -12.12 -3.67
CA ARG A 29 2.38 -12.32 -3.42
C ARG A 29 2.10 -13.07 -2.12
N LYS A 30 2.97 -14.03 -1.77
CA LYS A 30 2.90 -14.75 -0.49
C LYS A 30 3.21 -13.80 0.67
N HIS A 31 4.32 -13.07 0.60
CA HIS A 31 4.74 -12.13 1.63
C HIS A 31 3.70 -11.02 1.85
N PHE A 32 3.19 -10.41 0.76
CA PHE A 32 2.12 -9.42 0.80
C PHE A 32 0.88 -9.94 1.53
N ARG A 33 0.47 -11.19 1.28
CA ARG A 33 -0.67 -11.80 1.97
C ARG A 33 -0.38 -11.95 3.47
N GLU A 34 0.77 -12.49 3.82
CA GLU A 34 1.15 -12.72 5.23
C GLU A 34 1.13 -11.40 6.01
N VAL A 35 1.84 -10.38 5.51
CA VAL A 35 1.91 -9.07 6.17
C VAL A 35 0.54 -8.41 6.27
N THR A 36 -0.22 -8.35 5.18
CA THR A 36 -1.52 -7.66 5.21
C THR A 36 -2.57 -8.40 6.06
N THR A 37 -2.50 -9.74 6.14
CA THR A 37 -3.37 -10.52 7.03
C THR A 37 -2.96 -10.33 8.50
N GLU A 38 -1.67 -10.23 8.82
CA GLU A 38 -1.19 -9.92 10.17
C GLU A 38 -1.69 -8.54 10.64
N ILE A 39 -1.63 -7.53 9.78
CA ILE A 39 -2.19 -6.19 10.05
C ILE A 39 -3.74 -6.22 10.13
N GLY A 40 -4.37 -7.14 9.39
CA GLY A 40 -5.81 -7.41 9.45
C GLY A 40 -6.70 -6.41 8.70
N ASN A 41 -6.13 -5.41 8.04
CA ASN A 41 -6.85 -4.47 7.17
C ASN A 41 -6.03 -4.10 5.94
N VAL A 42 -6.70 -3.61 4.89
CA VAL A 42 -6.09 -3.01 3.72
C VAL A 42 -6.88 -1.79 3.27
N VAL A 43 -6.20 -0.69 2.98
CA VAL A 43 -6.75 0.54 2.41
C VAL A 43 -6.29 0.65 0.96
N MET A 44 -7.24 0.80 0.06
CA MET A 44 -6.96 0.90 -1.38
C MET A 44 -7.89 1.87 -2.11
N GLY A 45 -7.48 2.31 -3.29
CA GLY A 45 -8.31 3.11 -4.18
C GLY A 45 -9.26 2.25 -5.01
N ARG A 46 -10.33 2.86 -5.54
CA ARG A 46 -11.32 2.17 -6.40
C ARG A 46 -10.68 1.39 -7.56
N ILE A 47 -9.72 2.00 -8.28
CA ILE A 47 -9.07 1.36 -9.45
C ILE A 47 -8.33 0.08 -9.02
N THR A 48 -7.56 0.16 -7.94
CA THR A 48 -6.83 -1.00 -7.38
C THR A 48 -7.81 -2.09 -6.94
N PHE A 49 -8.93 -1.74 -6.32
CA PHE A 49 -9.96 -2.72 -5.97
C PHE A 49 -10.58 -3.37 -7.21
N GLU A 50 -10.86 -2.60 -8.27
CA GLU A 50 -11.37 -3.10 -9.54
C GLU A 50 -10.37 -4.04 -10.23
N GLU A 51 -9.07 -3.77 -10.14
CA GLU A 51 -7.99 -4.64 -10.66
C GLU A 51 -7.85 -5.95 -9.85
N ILE A 52 -8.00 -5.89 -8.52
CA ILE A 52 -8.02 -7.10 -7.66
C ILE A 52 -9.30 -7.91 -7.90
N GLY A 53 -10.41 -7.24 -8.19
CA GLY A 53 -11.71 -7.81 -8.57
C GLY A 53 -12.56 -8.35 -7.41
N LYS A 54 -11.97 -8.61 -6.23
CA LYS A 54 -12.70 -9.07 -5.05
C LYS A 54 -12.01 -8.66 -3.75
N PRO A 55 -12.74 -8.61 -2.61
CA PRO A 55 -12.12 -8.42 -1.30
C PRO A 55 -11.04 -9.46 -1.02
N LEU A 56 -9.93 -9.00 -0.48
CA LEU A 56 -8.87 -9.87 0.01
C LEU A 56 -9.35 -10.60 1.27
N PRO A 57 -9.33 -11.95 1.31
CA PRO A 57 -9.87 -12.72 2.44
C PRO A 57 -9.09 -12.43 3.72
N GLU A 58 -9.72 -12.62 4.89
CA GLU A 58 -9.10 -12.47 6.22
C GLU A 58 -8.67 -11.04 6.58
N ARG A 59 -9.09 -10.04 5.79
CA ARG A 59 -8.78 -8.63 5.99
C ARG A 59 -10.03 -7.78 5.88
N LEU A 60 -10.09 -6.70 6.65
CA LEU A 60 -11.02 -5.62 6.36
C LEU A 60 -10.53 -4.84 5.13
N ASN A 61 -11.30 -4.84 4.05
CA ASN A 61 -10.99 -4.13 2.82
C ASN A 61 -11.68 -2.77 2.84
N VAL A 62 -10.90 -1.70 2.88
CA VAL A 62 -11.41 -0.32 2.82
C VAL A 62 -11.07 0.28 1.47
N VAL A 63 -12.10 0.58 0.68
CA VAL A 63 -11.96 1.15 -0.66
C VAL A 63 -12.31 2.63 -0.62
N LEU A 64 -11.29 3.49 -0.78
CA LEU A 64 -11.47 4.94 -0.87
C LEU A 64 -12.15 5.32 -2.18
N THR A 65 -13.30 5.97 -2.08
CA THR A 65 -14.11 6.40 -3.22
C THR A 65 -14.99 7.59 -2.86
N LYS A 66 -15.14 8.53 -3.81
CA LYS A 66 -16.11 9.64 -3.69
C LYS A 66 -17.54 9.20 -4.00
N THR A 67 -17.71 8.08 -4.70
CA THR A 67 -19.03 7.54 -5.04
C THR A 67 -19.59 6.79 -3.84
N ARG A 68 -20.79 7.18 -3.39
CA ARG A 68 -21.52 6.42 -2.37
C ARG A 68 -21.84 5.03 -2.92
N LYS A 69 -21.22 4.01 -2.32
CA LYS A 69 -21.48 2.59 -2.55
C LYS A 69 -21.63 1.92 -1.19
N THR A 70 -22.44 0.87 -1.15
CA THR A 70 -22.55 -0.01 0.02
C THR A 70 -22.18 -1.43 -0.41
N SER A 71 -21.69 -2.22 0.53
CA SER A 71 -21.49 -3.66 0.34
C SER A 71 -22.28 -4.41 1.39
N SER A 72 -22.85 -5.54 1.02
CA SER A 72 -23.41 -6.52 1.96
C SER A 72 -22.33 -7.39 2.60
N ASN A 73 -21.10 -7.35 2.08
CA ASN A 73 -19.98 -8.11 2.64
C ASN A 73 -19.40 -7.35 3.86
N PRO A 74 -19.41 -7.94 5.07
CA PRO A 74 -18.91 -7.27 6.29
C PRO A 74 -17.41 -6.96 6.25
N SER A 75 -16.65 -7.65 5.38
CA SER A 75 -15.22 -7.43 5.17
C SER A 75 -14.91 -6.38 4.09
N LEU A 76 -15.90 -5.72 3.50
CA LEU A 76 -15.72 -4.68 2.47
C LEU A 76 -16.45 -3.39 2.86
N VAL A 77 -15.70 -2.29 2.93
CA VAL A 77 -16.21 -0.94 3.20
C VAL A 77 -15.82 -0.01 2.07
N PHE A 78 -16.81 0.58 1.40
CA PHE A 78 -16.55 1.75 0.54
C PHE A 78 -16.58 2.99 1.40
N PHE A 79 -15.44 3.67 1.49
CA PHE A 79 -15.23 4.78 2.41
C PHE A 79 -15.04 6.08 1.63
N ASN A 80 -15.79 7.12 2.03
CA ASN A 80 -15.69 8.45 1.45
C ASN A 80 -15.16 9.40 2.53
N GLY A 81 -13.85 9.64 2.50
CA GLY A 81 -13.16 10.52 3.44
C GLY A 81 -11.70 10.72 3.03
N SER A 82 -11.00 11.53 3.80
CA SER A 82 -9.56 11.76 3.69
C SER A 82 -8.72 10.57 4.22
N PRO A 83 -7.42 10.49 3.89
CA PRO A 83 -6.45 9.65 4.57
C PRO A 83 -6.56 9.71 6.10
N LYS A 84 -6.66 10.90 6.70
CA LYS A 84 -6.86 11.03 8.14
C LYS A 84 -8.15 10.37 8.63
N ASP A 85 -9.27 10.60 7.95
CA ASP A 85 -10.57 10.04 8.34
C ASP A 85 -10.55 8.49 8.31
N VAL A 86 -9.89 7.89 7.32
CA VAL A 86 -9.80 6.42 7.23
C VAL A 86 -8.89 5.83 8.31
N VAL A 87 -7.81 6.52 8.68
CA VAL A 87 -6.95 6.11 9.80
C VAL A 87 -7.73 6.14 11.10
N GLU A 88 -8.45 7.23 11.39
CA GLU A 88 -9.29 7.36 12.59
C GLU A 88 -10.42 6.31 12.62
N PHE A 89 -11.03 6.02 11.47
CA PHE A 89 -12.03 4.96 11.34
C PHE A 89 -11.47 3.57 11.70
N LEU A 90 -10.24 3.26 11.25
CA LEU A 90 -9.60 1.98 11.54
C LEU A 90 -9.11 1.91 12.99
N GLU A 91 -8.58 3.00 13.54
CA GLU A 91 -8.27 3.11 14.97
C GLU A 91 -9.50 2.87 15.85
N GLY A 92 -10.65 3.47 15.50
CA GLY A 92 -11.92 3.26 16.18
C GLY A 92 -12.44 1.82 16.13
N ARG A 93 -11.90 0.99 15.22
CA ARG A 93 -12.15 -0.46 15.14
C ARG A 93 -11.09 -1.30 15.85
N GLY A 94 -10.13 -0.68 16.54
CA GLY A 94 -9.08 -1.33 17.30
C GLY A 94 -7.82 -1.71 16.50
N TYR A 95 -7.71 -1.30 15.24
CA TYR A 95 -6.49 -1.53 14.46
C TYR A 95 -5.38 -0.59 14.93
N LYS A 96 -4.19 -1.16 15.19
CA LYS A 96 -2.99 -0.41 15.58
C LYS A 96 -2.12 0.00 14.39
N GLU A 97 -2.30 -0.69 13.27
CA GLU A 97 -1.58 -0.47 12.02
C GLU A 97 -2.57 -0.40 10.87
N VAL A 98 -2.26 0.42 9.86
CA VAL A 98 -3.06 0.62 8.66
C VAL A 98 -2.22 0.29 7.44
N ALA A 99 -2.58 -0.76 6.71
CA ALA A 99 -1.88 -1.15 5.48
C ALA A 99 -2.48 -0.46 4.27
N VAL A 100 -1.78 0.53 3.71
CA VAL A 100 -2.17 1.20 2.47
C VAL A 100 -1.50 0.51 1.30
N ILE A 101 -2.29 -0.12 0.44
CA ILE A 101 -1.79 -0.98 -0.64
C ILE A 101 -1.88 -0.31 -2.04
N GLY A 102 -2.29 0.96 -2.07
CA GLY A 102 -2.29 1.79 -3.27
C GLY A 102 -3.67 2.06 -3.86
N GLY A 103 -3.80 2.44 -5.12
CA GLY A 103 -2.77 2.76 -6.10
C GLY A 103 -2.29 4.21 -6.03
N ARG A 104 -1.72 4.69 -7.13
CA ARG A 104 -1.04 6.00 -7.25
C ARG A 104 -1.79 7.15 -6.56
N THR A 105 -3.10 7.27 -6.79
CA THR A 105 -3.91 8.35 -6.19
C THR A 105 -3.93 8.27 -4.67
N VAL A 106 -4.10 7.08 -4.10
CA VAL A 106 -4.15 6.88 -2.65
C VAL A 106 -2.76 7.12 -2.05
N PHE A 107 -1.71 6.53 -2.63
CA PHE A 107 -0.33 6.81 -2.18
C PHE A 107 -0.02 8.31 -2.18
N THR A 108 -0.37 9.01 -3.27
CA THR A 108 -0.17 10.47 -3.36
C THR A 108 -0.91 11.22 -2.24
N GLN A 109 -2.14 10.81 -1.89
CA GLN A 109 -2.91 11.46 -0.82
C GLN A 109 -2.25 11.27 0.55
N PHE A 110 -1.87 10.04 0.90
CA PHE A 110 -1.18 9.75 2.17
C PHE A 110 0.17 10.48 2.28
N LEU A 111 0.95 10.52 1.18
CA LEU A 111 2.22 11.26 1.14
C LEU A 111 2.01 12.78 1.30
N ARG A 112 1.01 13.38 0.64
CA ARG A 112 0.69 14.81 0.77
C ARG A 112 0.27 15.20 2.18
N GLU A 113 -0.47 14.34 2.86
CA GLU A 113 -0.89 14.55 4.25
C GLU A 113 0.21 14.19 5.26
N LYS A 114 1.37 13.70 4.81
CA LYS A 114 2.47 13.23 5.65
C LYS A 114 2.04 12.14 6.63
N LEU A 115 1.07 11.31 6.23
CA LEU A 115 0.54 10.18 6.97
C LEU A 115 1.21 8.89 6.49
N VAL A 116 2.47 8.72 6.83
CA VAL A 116 3.24 7.50 6.54
C VAL A 116 4.33 7.36 7.59
N ASP A 117 4.38 6.18 8.22
CA ASP A 117 5.37 5.83 9.25
C ASP A 117 6.38 4.80 8.72
N GLU A 118 5.92 3.84 7.90
CA GLU A 118 6.77 2.82 7.29
C GLU A 118 6.42 2.57 5.82
N MET A 119 7.40 2.10 5.06
CA MET A 119 7.24 1.66 3.67
C MET A 119 7.82 0.25 3.52
N PHE A 120 6.96 -0.68 3.11
CA PHE A 120 7.28 -2.07 2.81
C PHE A 120 7.28 -2.21 1.30
N ILE A 121 8.47 -2.35 0.75
CA ILE A 121 8.73 -2.18 -0.67
C ILE A 121 9.27 -3.50 -1.21
N THR A 122 8.57 -4.08 -2.17
CA THR A 122 9.13 -5.13 -3.02
C THR A 122 9.65 -4.51 -4.31
N ILE A 123 10.92 -4.74 -4.63
CA ILE A 123 11.52 -4.44 -5.93
C ILE A 123 11.57 -5.72 -6.75
N GLU A 124 10.75 -5.78 -7.79
CA GLU A 124 10.78 -6.85 -8.78
C GLU A 124 11.87 -6.57 -9.83
N PRO A 125 12.63 -7.58 -10.30
CA PRO A 125 13.81 -7.40 -11.15
C PRO A 125 13.42 -7.14 -12.61
N TYR A 126 12.75 -6.02 -12.85
CA TYR A 126 12.28 -5.53 -14.14
C TYR A 126 12.61 -4.05 -14.32
N VAL A 127 12.63 -3.60 -15.57
CA VAL A 127 12.59 -2.20 -15.95
C VAL A 127 11.42 -2.01 -16.91
N PHE A 128 10.38 -1.31 -16.48
CA PHE A 128 9.21 -1.03 -17.29
C PHE A 128 9.41 0.26 -18.09
N GLY A 129 9.37 0.14 -19.42
CA GLY A 129 9.42 1.31 -20.31
C GLY A 129 8.19 2.22 -20.19
N ARG A 130 7.03 1.67 -19.81
CA ARG A 130 5.79 2.40 -19.51
C ARG A 130 5.10 1.76 -18.31
N GLY A 131 4.41 2.56 -17.51
CA GLY A 131 3.68 2.08 -16.35
C GLY A 131 3.24 3.22 -15.44
N MET A 132 2.53 2.86 -14.38
CA MET A 132 2.03 3.82 -13.39
C MET A 132 3.13 4.09 -12.35
N PRO A 133 3.57 5.34 -12.15
CA PRO A 133 4.52 5.65 -11.09
C PRO A 133 3.88 5.43 -9.71
N PHE A 134 4.72 5.18 -8.70
CA PHE A 134 4.31 4.98 -7.31
C PHE A 134 3.40 6.11 -6.79
N PHE A 135 3.76 7.36 -7.04
CA PHE A 135 2.96 8.54 -6.69
C PHE A 135 2.99 9.59 -7.81
N SER A 136 2.09 10.55 -7.70
CA SER A 136 2.20 11.85 -8.37
C SER A 136 2.92 12.84 -7.46
N GLU A 137 3.26 14.01 -7.98
CA GLU A 137 4.00 15.04 -7.25
C GLU A 137 3.35 15.47 -5.92
N PHE A 138 4.20 15.71 -4.92
CA PHE A 138 3.88 16.32 -3.63
C PHE A 138 5.07 17.20 -3.18
N ASP A 139 4.81 18.15 -2.30
CA ASP A 139 5.83 19.09 -1.84
C ASP A 139 6.73 18.47 -0.76
N GLY A 140 8.04 18.64 -0.90
CA GLY A 140 9.04 18.17 0.06
C GLY A 140 9.52 16.74 -0.20
N PHE A 141 10.03 16.09 0.83
CA PHE A 141 10.56 14.73 0.77
C PHE A 141 10.46 14.06 2.15
N PHE A 142 10.64 12.74 2.19
CA PHE A 142 10.74 11.95 3.41
C PHE A 142 12.17 11.44 3.56
N THR A 143 12.74 11.58 4.76
CA THR A 143 13.98 10.89 5.11
C THR A 143 13.62 9.49 5.59
N LEU A 144 14.32 8.47 5.10
CA LEU A 144 14.03 7.07 5.38
C LEU A 144 15.23 6.40 6.04
N LYS A 145 14.94 5.53 7.01
CA LYS A 145 15.91 4.62 7.62
C LYS A 145 15.59 3.19 7.21
N LEU A 146 16.55 2.50 6.61
CA LEU A 146 16.43 1.09 6.27
C LEU A 146 16.40 0.27 7.57
N LEU A 147 15.36 -0.54 7.72
CA LEU A 147 15.18 -1.45 8.86
C LEU A 147 15.50 -2.90 8.48
N GLU A 148 15.09 -3.33 7.29
CA GLU A 148 15.25 -4.71 6.82
C GLU A 148 15.47 -4.76 5.30
N ILE A 149 16.30 -5.69 4.85
CA ILE A 149 16.43 -6.10 3.46
C ILE A 149 16.47 -7.63 3.37
N SER A 150 15.65 -8.18 2.47
CA SER A 150 15.50 -9.62 2.28
C SER A 150 15.43 -9.95 0.79
N ARG A 151 16.20 -10.95 0.33
CA ARG A 151 16.06 -11.50 -1.03
C ARG A 151 15.01 -12.60 -1.01
N LEU A 152 13.94 -12.44 -1.76
CA LEU A 152 12.79 -13.35 -1.74
C LEU A 152 12.98 -14.60 -2.60
N ASN A 153 13.74 -14.51 -3.70
CA ASN A 153 13.96 -15.63 -4.62
C ASN A 153 15.30 -15.55 -5.37
N GLU A 154 15.63 -16.60 -6.12
CA GLU A 154 16.85 -16.69 -6.92
C GLU A 154 16.91 -15.66 -8.06
N LYS A 155 15.77 -15.22 -8.59
CA LYS A 155 15.73 -14.19 -9.63
C LYS A 155 16.16 -12.81 -9.10
N GLY A 156 16.10 -12.61 -7.78
CA GLY A 156 16.55 -11.39 -7.12
C GLY A 156 15.43 -10.40 -6.82
N THR A 157 14.19 -10.86 -6.65
CA THR A 157 13.16 -10.02 -6.02
C THR A 157 13.63 -9.62 -4.62
N LEU A 158 13.63 -8.32 -4.33
CA LEU A 158 14.08 -7.76 -3.04
C LEU A 158 12.89 -7.21 -2.27
N PHE A 159 12.79 -7.56 -0.99
CA PHE A 159 11.94 -6.90 -0.03
C PHE A 159 12.77 -5.94 0.81
N LEU A 160 12.23 -4.74 1.04
CA LEU A 160 12.85 -3.67 1.82
C LEU A 160 11.82 -3.10 2.79
N LYS A 161 12.21 -2.94 4.05
CA LYS A 161 11.43 -2.25 5.06
C LYS A 161 12.13 -0.97 5.47
N TYR A 162 11.44 0.16 5.32
CA TYR A 162 11.92 1.47 5.75
C TYR A 162 10.99 2.07 6.81
N SER A 163 11.55 2.77 7.78
CA SER A 163 10.81 3.74 8.61
C SER A 163 11.04 5.16 8.11
N VAL A 164 10.02 5.99 8.23
CA VAL A 164 10.11 7.44 8.02
C VAL A 164 10.74 8.08 9.26
N GLU A 165 11.79 8.85 9.06
CA GLU A 165 12.42 9.62 10.13
C GLU A 165 11.63 10.92 10.35
N HIS A 166 10.78 10.93 11.37
CA HIS A 166 10.18 12.16 11.84
C HIS A 166 11.24 12.96 12.60
N SER A 167 11.63 14.11 12.04
CA SER A 167 12.46 15.05 12.79
C SER A 167 11.69 15.49 14.03
N HIS A 168 12.04 14.97 15.20
CA HIS A 168 11.61 15.53 16.46
C HIS A 168 12.23 16.93 16.56
N ARG A 169 11.43 17.96 16.27
CA ARG A 169 11.71 19.33 16.70
C ARG A 169 10.92 19.62 17.95
#